data_AF-A0A5K1B344-F1
#
_entry.id   AF-A0A5K1B344-F1
#
_cell.length_a   1.000
_cell.length_b   1.000
_cell.length_c   1.000
_cell.angle_alpha   90.00
_cell.angle_beta   90.00
_cell.angle_gamma   90.00
#
_symmetry.space_group_name_H-M   'P 1'
#
loop_
_entity.id
_entity.type
_entity.pdbx_description
1 polymer ?
#
loop_
_entity_poly.entity_id
_entity_poly.type
_entity_poly.pdbx_seq_one_letter_code
_entity_poly.pdbx_strand_id
1 'polypeptide(L)'
;NYCRTGTLDPKKVKGKIITCLSDSAYENILKGIEVKDAGGVGMIVCNDEYTGNVVNPEPYVLPATQLRLNDSKELFAYINSR
;
A
#
# COMPACT_ATOMS: atom_id res chain seq x y z
N ASN A 1 3.58 -6.24 -4.08
CA ASN A 1 4.69 -5.90 -3.15
C ASN A 1 4.05 -5.52 -1.82
N TYR A 2 4.57 -6.02 -0.69
CA TYR A 2 4.06 -5.74 0.66
C TYR A 2 4.62 -4.45 1.28
N CYS A 3 5.60 -3.79 0.62
CA CYS A 3 6.24 -2.55 1.10
C CYS A 3 6.89 -2.72 2.48
N ARG A 4 7.60 -3.83 2.69
CA ARG A 4 8.40 -4.04 3.90
C ARG A 4 9.65 -3.18 3.84
N THR A 5 10.23 -2.85 4.99
CA THR A 5 11.46 -2.05 5.08
C THR A 5 12.55 -2.54 4.12
N GLY A 6 13.14 -1.63 3.36
CA GLY A 6 14.24 -1.87 2.43
C GLY A 6 13.86 -2.60 1.14
N THR A 7 12.56 -2.74 0.83
CA THR A 7 12.10 -3.49 -0.36
C THR A 7 11.69 -2.59 -1.53
N LEU A 8 11.54 -1.29 -1.32
CA LEU A 8 11.17 -0.35 -2.37
C LEU A 8 12.42 0.22 -3.05
N ASP A 9 12.40 0.24 -4.39
CA ASP A 9 13.40 0.95 -5.19
C ASP A 9 13.03 2.45 -5.25
N PRO A 10 13.83 3.36 -4.64
CA PRO A 10 13.50 4.78 -4.61
C PRO A 10 13.35 5.40 -6.00
N LYS A 11 14.04 4.87 -7.02
CA LYS A 11 13.91 5.35 -8.41
C LYS A 11 12.54 5.09 -9.00
N LYS A 12 11.84 4.04 -8.54
CA LYS A 12 10.49 3.69 -9.00
C LYS A 12 9.40 4.36 -8.16
N VAL A 13 9.70 4.68 -6.89
CA VAL A 13 8.74 5.17 -5.91
C VAL A 13 8.64 6.70 -5.86
N LYS A 14 9.75 7.41 -6.04
CA LYS A 14 9.82 8.87 -5.86
C LYS A 14 8.68 9.61 -6.58
N GLY A 15 7.92 10.40 -5.81
CA GLY A 15 6.85 11.25 -6.33
C GLY A 15 5.53 10.53 -6.66
N LYS A 16 5.36 9.25 -6.29
CA LYS A 16 4.18 8.45 -6.63
C LYS A 16 3.36 8.06 -5.40
N ILE A 17 2.09 7.72 -5.67
CA ILE A 17 1.24 6.97 -4.74
C ILE A 17 1.52 5.48 -4.94
N ILE A 18 1.85 4.78 -3.87
CA ILE A 18 2.28 3.37 -3.93
C ILE A 18 1.19 2.45 -3.41
N THR A 19 0.88 1.41 -4.17
CA THR A 19 0.01 0.31 -3.73
C THR A 19 0.82 -0.74 -2.97
N CYS A 20 0.43 -1.05 -1.74
CA CYS A 20 1.04 -2.05 -0.88
C CYS A 20 0.01 -3.12 -0.52
N LEU A 21 0.37 -4.39 -0.60
CA LEU A 21 -0.53 -5.45 -0.11
C LEU A 21 -0.63 -5.41 1.41
N SER A 22 -1.85 -5.63 1.91
CA SER A 22 -2.10 -5.86 3.34
C SER A 22 -1.32 -7.10 3.81
N ASP A 23 -0.82 -7.07 5.03
CA ASP A 23 0.05 -8.12 5.59
C ASP A 23 -0.33 -8.33 7.05
N SER A 24 -0.88 -9.51 7.38
CA SER A 24 -1.31 -9.82 8.75
C SER A 24 -0.17 -9.88 9.75
N ALA A 25 1.08 -9.99 9.27
CA ALA A 25 2.28 -10.07 10.09
C ALA A 25 3.12 -8.77 10.07
N TYR A 26 2.62 -7.68 9.47
CA TYR A 26 3.40 -6.46 9.32
C TYR A 26 2.55 -5.19 9.33
N GLU A 27 2.84 -4.31 10.30
CA GLU A 27 2.04 -3.10 10.56
C GLU A 27 2.05 -2.11 9.40
N ASN A 28 0.88 -1.52 9.12
CA ASN A 28 0.72 -0.56 8.04
C ASN A 28 1.49 0.76 8.28
N ILE A 29 1.75 1.13 9.54
CA ILE A 29 2.57 2.30 9.84
C ILE A 29 4.02 2.12 9.35
N LEU A 30 4.59 0.91 9.47
CA LEU A 30 5.94 0.60 9.00
C LEU A 30 6.03 0.61 7.47
N LYS A 31 4.98 0.14 6.78
CA LYS A 31 4.88 0.28 5.32
C LYS A 31 4.87 1.74 4.89
N GLY A 32 4.14 2.58 5.63
CA GLY A 32 4.12 4.03 5.41
C GLY A 32 5.52 4.64 5.55
N ILE A 33 6.28 4.26 6.57
CA ILE A 33 7.66 4.74 6.75
C ILE A 33 8.52 4.37 5.55
N GLU A 34 8.49 3.11 5.11
CA GLU A 34 9.22 2.65 3.92
C GLU A 34 8.83 3.45 2.66
N VAL A 35 7.53 3.66 2.42
CA VAL A 35 7.05 4.44 1.26
C VAL A 35 7.55 5.88 1.34
N LYS A 36 7.48 6.51 2.51
CA LYS A 36 7.94 7.89 2.72
C LYS A 36 9.45 8.00 2.51
N ASP A 37 10.22 7.09 3.09
CA ASP A 37 11.69 7.10 3.01
C ASP A 37 12.19 6.83 1.58
N ALA A 38 11.47 6.00 0.82
CA ALA A 38 11.71 5.80 -0.61
C ALA A 38 11.25 7.00 -1.49
N GLY A 39 10.67 8.05 -0.90
CA GLY A 39 10.26 9.29 -1.59
C GLY A 39 8.84 9.26 -2.16
N GLY A 40 8.01 8.30 -1.76
CA GLY A 40 6.60 8.23 -2.13
C GLY A 40 5.78 9.35 -1.48
N VAL A 41 4.70 9.77 -2.15
CA VAL A 41 3.85 10.89 -1.71
C VAL A 41 2.49 10.43 -1.15
N GLY A 42 2.17 9.15 -1.30
CA GLY A 42 0.92 8.54 -0.86
C GLY A 42 1.02 7.03 -0.81
N MET A 43 0.13 6.37 -0.07
CA MET A 43 0.07 4.92 0.02
C MET A 43 -1.37 4.43 -0.05
N ILE A 44 -1.60 3.34 -0.77
CA ILE A 44 -2.86 2.61 -0.78
C ILE A 44 -2.56 1.20 -0.27
N VAL A 45 -3.18 0.81 0.85
CA VAL A 45 -3.09 -0.57 1.36
C VAL A 45 -4.21 -1.38 0.72
N CYS A 46 -3.85 -2.34 -0.12
CA CYS A 46 -4.78 -3.19 -0.84
C CYS A 46 -4.94 -4.51 -0.10
N ASN A 47 -6.14 -4.80 0.39
CA ASN A 47 -6.46 -6.14 0.87
C ASN A 47 -6.44 -7.17 -0.26
N ASP A 48 -6.10 -8.40 0.11
CA ASP A 48 -6.09 -9.60 -0.72
C ASP A 48 -7.15 -10.62 -0.25
N GLU A 49 -7.15 -11.81 -0.84
CA GLU A 49 -8.12 -12.87 -0.51
C GLU A 49 -8.05 -13.30 0.97
N TYR A 50 -6.87 -13.19 1.60
CA TYR A 50 -6.67 -13.56 3.00
C TYR A 50 -7.20 -12.50 3.97
N THR A 51 -6.96 -11.23 3.66
CA THR A 51 -7.38 -10.09 4.49
C THR A 51 -8.81 -9.60 4.20
N GLY A 52 -9.38 -10.00 3.06
CA GLY A 52 -10.79 -9.83 2.73
C GLY A 52 -11.25 -8.38 2.67
N ASN A 53 -12.44 -8.09 3.20
CA ASN A 53 -13.08 -6.77 3.10
C ASN A 53 -12.99 -5.94 4.39
N VAL A 54 -12.17 -6.35 5.35
CA VAL A 54 -12.02 -5.64 6.63
C VAL A 54 -11.10 -4.43 6.45
N VAL A 55 -11.56 -3.26 6.87
CA VAL A 55 -10.75 -2.04 6.92
C VAL A 55 -10.63 -1.63 8.38
N ASN A 56 -9.40 -1.42 8.84
CA ASN A 56 -9.12 -1.05 10.22
C ASN A 56 -8.74 0.43 10.30
N PRO A 57 -9.21 1.18 11.30
CA PRO A 57 -8.77 2.54 11.52
C PRO A 57 -7.35 2.53 12.09
N GLU A 58 -6.36 2.62 11.22
CA GLU A 58 -4.94 2.66 11.59
C GLU A 58 -4.31 4.04 11.33
N PRO A 59 -3.32 4.45 12.13
CA PRO A 59 -2.55 5.65 11.86
C PRO A 59 -1.54 5.44 10.72
N TYR A 60 -1.33 6.48 9.91
CA TYR A 60 -0.36 6.50 8.81
C TYR A 60 0.57 7.72 8.89
N VAL A 61 1.83 7.56 8.51
CA VAL A 61 2.86 8.62 8.54
C VAL A 61 2.86 9.52 7.30
N LEU A 62 1.98 9.24 6.33
CA LEU A 62 1.76 9.97 5.08
C LEU A 62 0.30 9.75 4.62
N PRO A 63 -0.23 10.56 3.68
CA PRO A 63 -1.60 10.39 3.20
C PRO A 63 -1.87 8.97 2.66
N ALA A 64 -2.77 8.24 3.30
CA ALA A 64 -3.02 6.86 2.96
C ALA A 64 -4.49 6.46 3.12
N THR A 65 -4.86 5.37 2.44
CA THR A 65 -6.16 4.70 2.58
C THR A 65 -5.98 3.19 2.49
N GLN A 66 -6.90 2.44 3.08
CA GLN A 66 -6.98 0.99 2.96
C GLN A 66 -8.23 0.60 2.16
N LEU A 67 -8.04 -0.29 1.19
CA LEU A 67 -9.09 -0.79 0.32
C LEU A 67 -9.56 -2.18 0.73
N ARG A 68 -10.86 -2.42 0.51
CA ARG A 68 -11.45 -3.75 0.58
C ARG A 68 -10.97 -4.58 -0.62
N LEU A 69 -11.08 -5.91 -0.54
CA LEU A 69 -10.66 -6.82 -1.61
C LEU A 69 -11.24 -6.46 -2.98
N ASN A 70 -12.53 -6.15 -3.06
CA ASN A 70 -13.15 -5.83 -4.36
C ASN A 70 -12.60 -4.53 -4.94
N ASP A 71 -12.43 -3.49 -4.13
CA ASP A 71 -11.86 -2.21 -4.55
C ASP A 71 -10.38 -2.38 -4.95
N SER A 72 -9.63 -3.22 -4.24
CA SER A 72 -8.25 -3.59 -4.61
C SER A 72 -8.20 -4.24 -5.99
N LYS A 73 -9.12 -5.18 -6.29
CA LYS A 73 -9.20 -5.85 -7.60
C LYS A 73 -9.49 -4.85 -8.71
N GLU A 74 -10.43 -3.93 -8.50
CA GLU A 74 -10.74 -2.86 -9.45
C GLU A 74 -9.55 -1.93 -9.67
N LEU A 75 -8.85 -1.52 -8.60
CA LEU A 75 -7.66 -0.69 -8.71
C LEU A 75 -6.54 -1.39 -9.50
N PHE A 76 -6.28 -2.67 -9.23
CA PHE A 76 -5.27 -3.41 -9.97
C PHE A 76 -5.66 -3.63 -11.43
N ALA A 77 -6.94 -3.85 -11.72
CA ALA A 77 -7.43 -3.90 -13.10
C ALA A 77 -7.20 -2.57 -13.82
N TYR A 78 -7.47 -1.43 -13.17
CA TYR A 78 -7.20 -0.10 -13.71
C TYR A 78 -5.71 0.12 -13.97
N ILE A 79 -4.83 -0.19 -13.00
CA ILE A 79 -3.37 -0.03 -13.14
C ILE A 79 -2.83 -0.83 -14.32
N ASN A 80 -3.34 -2.04 -14.53
CA ASN A 80 -2.89 -2.94 -15.60
C ASN A 80 -3.60 -2.70 -16.95
N SER A 81 -4.49 -1.72 -17.05
CA SER A 81 -5.25 -1.43 -18.28
C SER A 81 -4.48 -0.57 -19.29
N ARG A 82 -3.24 -0.18 -18.99
CA ARG A 82 -2.40 0.68 -19.84
C ARG A 82 -0.96 0.20 -19.88
#